data_AF-A0A960GG58-F1
#
_entry.id   AF-A0A960GG58-F1
#
_cell.length_a   1.000
_cell.length_b   1.000
_cell.length_c   1.000
_cell.angle_alpha   90.00
_cell.angle_beta   90.00
_cell.angle_gamma   90.00
#
_symmetry.space_group_name_H-M   'P 1'
#
loop_
_entity.id
_entity.type
_entity.pdbx_description
1 polymer ?
#
loop_
_entity_poly.entity_id
_entity_poly.type
_entity_poly.pdbx_seq_one_letter_code
_entity_poly.pdbx_strand_id
1 'polypeptide(L)'
;MVRQLVDRVFIQSCAYDMAFDAANHDTLLAHRVIPVFKVRRDSRGNPWEQHIDEHKFTLADGSVESFLVTAVDGWPAISLPTSDGPKMFALDTKHVKPRGASGRCTFYATVEVPNRPEVPRRYRGATTMIRLNSTSDEIEREDRRTIGLRAFPEGSEVYKRIFGIREDTESMHHHLKSILQNRRARCVGVARQSLMLAAYQSLTNLKALIAWHYRTGGDVSEWFGEWRPPPRHQRSAA
;
A
#
# COMPACT_ATOMS: atom_id res chain seq x y z
N MET A 1 -14.19 -7.35 12.71
CA MET A 1 -14.27 -7.14 11.25
C MET A 1 -12.92 -6.92 10.56
N VAL A 2 -11.92 -6.27 11.17
CA VAL A 2 -10.57 -6.12 10.57
C VAL A 2 -9.72 -7.41 10.64
N ARG A 3 -9.99 -8.31 11.61
CA ARG A 3 -9.34 -9.64 11.69
C ARG A 3 -9.56 -10.50 10.44
N GLN A 4 -10.72 -10.43 9.79
CA GLN A 4 -11.03 -11.24 8.61
C GLN A 4 -10.24 -10.85 7.34
N LEU A 5 -9.61 -9.66 7.31
CA LEU A 5 -8.71 -9.25 6.23
C LEU A 5 -7.25 -9.69 6.48
N VAL A 6 -6.89 -10.01 7.73
CA VAL A 6 -5.52 -10.35 8.14
C VAL A 6 -5.29 -11.87 8.12
N ASP A 7 -6.33 -12.69 8.33
CA ASP A 7 -6.20 -14.14 8.51
C ASP A 7 -5.97 -14.96 7.21
N ARG A 8 -5.77 -14.32 6.05
CA ARG A 8 -5.45 -14.99 4.78
C ARG A 8 -4.19 -14.43 4.14
N VAL A 9 -3.09 -14.40 4.90
CA VAL A 9 -1.71 -14.13 4.45
C VAL A 9 -1.64 -13.07 3.33
N PHE A 10 -1.91 -11.82 3.71
CA PHE A 10 -1.40 -10.67 2.99
C PHE A 10 -0.30 -10.08 3.86
N ILE A 11 0.95 -10.33 3.52
CA ILE A 11 2.06 -9.56 4.12
C ILE A 11 1.86 -8.12 3.62
N GLN A 12 1.41 -7.24 4.50
CA GLN A 12 1.32 -5.81 4.25
C GLN A 12 2.72 -5.22 4.41
N SER A 13 3.54 -5.31 3.36
CA SER A 13 4.84 -4.62 3.31
C SER A 13 4.72 -3.40 2.42
N CYS A 14 5.08 -2.23 2.94
CA CYS A 14 5.24 -1.03 2.14
C CYS A 14 6.53 -1.14 1.33
N ALA A 15 6.42 -1.41 0.03
CA ALA A 15 7.54 -1.28 -0.88
C ALA A 15 7.50 0.15 -1.46
N TYR A 16 8.39 1.01 -0.97
CA TYR A 16 8.49 2.41 -1.40
C TYR A 16 9.74 2.57 -2.25
N ASP A 17 9.58 2.62 -3.57
CA ASP A 17 10.61 3.19 -4.44
C ASP A 17 10.03 3.54 -5.82
N MET A 18 10.45 4.68 -6.38
CA MET A 18 10.30 4.97 -7.81
C MET A 18 11.25 4.11 -8.66
N ALA A 19 12.14 3.34 -8.02
CA ALA A 19 13.06 2.41 -8.67
C ALA A 19 12.47 1.02 -8.92
N PHE A 20 11.24 0.72 -8.48
CA PHE A 20 10.59 -0.53 -8.87
C PHE A 20 10.08 -0.45 -10.30
N ASP A 21 10.64 -1.31 -11.15
CA ASP A 21 10.03 -1.61 -12.44
C ASP A 21 8.80 -2.53 -12.26
N ALA A 22 8.02 -2.71 -13.33
CA ALA A 22 6.84 -3.57 -13.27
C ALA A 22 7.14 -5.04 -12.94
N ALA A 23 8.33 -5.54 -13.26
CA ALA A 23 8.69 -6.93 -12.95
C ALA A 23 8.83 -7.12 -11.43
N ASN A 24 9.39 -6.12 -10.74
CA ASN A 24 9.39 -6.08 -9.29
C ASN A 24 7.97 -5.96 -8.73
N HIS A 25 7.11 -5.16 -9.35
CA HIS A 25 5.70 -5.07 -8.94
C HIS A 25 5.00 -6.42 -9.06
N ASP A 26 5.06 -7.07 -10.23
CA ASP A 26 4.45 -8.39 -10.45
C ASP A 26 5.00 -9.43 -9.45
N THR A 27 6.29 -9.36 -9.10
CA THR A 27 6.89 -10.21 -8.06
C THR A 27 6.25 -9.97 -6.70
N LEU A 28 6.08 -8.71 -6.28
CA LEU A 28 5.39 -8.36 -5.03
C LEU A 28 3.93 -8.87 -5.03
N LEU A 29 3.21 -8.64 -6.13
CA LEU A 29 1.82 -9.08 -6.25
C LEU A 29 1.71 -10.61 -6.25
N ALA A 30 2.66 -11.33 -6.87
CA ALA A 30 2.74 -12.80 -6.83
C ALA A 30 2.94 -13.32 -5.40
N HIS A 31 3.68 -12.59 -4.56
CA HIS A 31 3.81 -12.85 -3.13
C HIS A 31 2.63 -12.33 -2.28
N ARG A 32 1.54 -11.86 -2.92
CA ARG A 32 0.38 -11.24 -2.24
C ARG A 32 0.77 -10.05 -1.38
N VAL A 33 1.80 -9.32 -1.78
CA VAL A 33 2.21 -8.04 -1.18
C VAL A 33 1.62 -6.92 -2.03
N ILE A 34 0.92 -5.99 -1.39
CA ILE A 34 0.38 -4.80 -2.05
C ILE A 34 1.37 -3.66 -1.81
N PRO A 35 2.10 -3.19 -2.84
CA PRO A 35 2.93 -2.02 -2.68
C PRO A 35 2.07 -0.76 -2.54
N VAL A 36 2.57 0.16 -1.73
CA VAL A 36 1.99 1.49 -1.58
C VAL A 36 3.01 2.48 -2.11
N PHE A 37 2.71 3.06 -3.26
CA PHE A 37 3.57 4.03 -3.92
C PHE A 37 3.20 5.46 -3.51
N LYS A 38 4.20 6.33 -3.41
CA LYS A 38 3.97 7.77 -3.52
C LYS A 38 3.72 8.08 -4.98
N VAL A 39 2.55 8.64 -5.28
CA VAL A 39 2.28 9.02 -6.67
C VAL A 39 3.12 10.22 -7.03
N ARG A 40 3.64 10.16 -8.24
CA ARG A 40 4.41 11.22 -8.86
C ARG A 40 3.57 12.49 -8.82
N ARG A 41 4.15 13.60 -8.40
CA ARG A 41 3.55 14.92 -8.63
C ARG A 41 4.05 15.45 -9.95
N ASP A 42 3.27 16.32 -10.59
CA ASP A 42 3.74 17.02 -11.78
C ASP A 42 4.94 17.94 -11.43
N SER A 43 5.55 18.54 -12.44
CA SER A 43 6.69 19.46 -12.26
C SER A 43 6.38 20.69 -11.41
N ARG A 44 5.10 20.97 -11.14
CA ARG A 44 4.60 22.08 -10.33
C ARG A 44 4.12 21.64 -8.95
N GLY A 45 4.22 20.35 -8.62
CA GLY A 45 3.78 19.79 -7.34
C GLY A 45 2.28 19.52 -7.23
N ASN A 46 1.53 19.58 -8.35
CA ASN A 46 0.13 19.21 -8.41
C ASN A 46 -0.06 17.69 -8.45
N PRO A 47 -1.26 17.19 -8.09
CA PRO A 47 -1.65 15.82 -8.34
C PRO A 47 -1.43 15.46 -9.81
N TRP A 48 -0.82 14.30 -10.04
CA TRP A 48 -0.72 13.76 -11.38
C TRP A 48 -2.04 13.12 -11.78
N GLU A 49 -2.42 13.36 -13.03
CA GLU A 49 -3.65 12.85 -13.63
C GLU A 49 -3.33 11.96 -14.83
N GLN A 50 -4.02 10.83 -14.93
CA GLN A 50 -3.93 9.93 -16.09
C GLN A 50 -5.31 9.37 -16.42
N HIS A 51 -5.71 9.44 -17.68
CA HIS A 51 -6.90 8.74 -18.13
C HIS A 51 -6.66 7.23 -18.03
N ILE A 52 -7.57 6.54 -17.35
CA ILE A 52 -7.53 5.08 -17.24
C ILE A 52 -8.21 4.53 -18.49
N ASP A 53 -9.54 4.57 -18.51
CA ASP A 53 -10.42 4.02 -19.53
C ASP A 53 -11.86 4.47 -19.30
N GLU A 54 -12.72 4.23 -20.27
CA GLU A 54 -14.16 4.32 -20.09
C GLU A 54 -14.69 3.07 -19.36
N HIS A 55 -15.39 3.28 -18.24
CA HIS A 55 -15.99 2.22 -17.45
C HIS A 55 -17.52 2.35 -17.42
N LYS A 56 -18.20 1.20 -17.49
CA LYS A 56 -19.64 1.09 -17.30
C LYS A 56 -19.98 1.08 -15.81
N PHE A 57 -20.80 2.01 -15.37
CA PHE A 57 -21.31 2.12 -14.01
C PHE A 57 -22.76 1.68 -13.98
N THR A 58 -23.10 0.79 -13.06
CA THR A 58 -24.48 0.44 -12.75
C THR A 58 -25.03 1.47 -11.76
N LEU A 59 -26.05 2.22 -12.18
CA LEU A 59 -26.74 3.21 -11.35
C LEU A 59 -27.72 2.53 -10.38
N ALA A 60 -28.24 3.31 -9.42
CA ALA A 60 -29.16 2.81 -8.39
C ALA A 60 -30.50 2.30 -8.95
N ASP A 61 -30.92 2.79 -10.13
CA ASP A 61 -32.12 2.34 -10.84
C ASP A 61 -31.88 1.11 -11.74
N GLY A 62 -30.65 0.58 -11.75
CA GLY A 62 -30.26 -0.57 -12.56
C GLY A 62 -29.84 -0.22 -13.99
N SER A 63 -29.96 1.04 -14.41
CA SER A 63 -29.43 1.50 -15.69
C SER A 63 -27.90 1.49 -15.70
N VAL A 64 -27.32 1.48 -16.89
CA VAL A 64 -25.86 1.46 -17.09
C VAL A 64 -25.45 2.68 -17.89
N GLU A 65 -24.58 3.50 -17.32
CA GLU A 65 -23.97 4.65 -17.98
C GLU A 65 -22.44 4.47 -18.03
N SER A 66 -21.81 4.94 -19.10
CA SER A 66 -20.36 4.91 -19.26
C SER A 66 -19.74 6.23 -18.84
N PHE A 67 -18.64 6.16 -18.09
CA PHE A 67 -17.87 7.33 -17.68
C PHE A 67 -16.39 7.12 -17.96
N LEU A 68 -15.73 8.16 -18.47
CA LEU A 68 -14.27 8.20 -18.53
C LEU A 68 -13.73 8.29 -17.09
N VAL A 69 -12.97 7.28 -16.69
CA VAL A 69 -12.29 7.26 -15.41
C VAL A 69 -10.90 7.86 -15.57
N THR A 70 -10.56 8.79 -14.68
CA THR A 70 -9.25 9.39 -14.59
C THR A 70 -8.65 9.07 -13.23
N ALA A 71 -7.42 8.58 -13.21
CA ALA A 71 -6.63 8.45 -12.00
C ALA A 71 -6.17 9.84 -11.57
N VAL A 72 -6.63 10.32 -10.43
CA VAL A 72 -6.16 11.57 -9.82
C VAL A 72 -5.37 11.21 -8.57
N ASP A 73 -4.11 11.61 -8.50
CA ASP A 73 -3.17 11.17 -7.46
C ASP A 73 -3.10 9.63 -7.32
N GLY A 74 -3.28 8.97 -8.46
CA GLY A 74 -3.33 7.52 -8.63
C GLY A 74 -4.53 6.82 -8.02
N TRP A 75 -5.61 7.54 -7.72
CA TRP A 75 -6.89 6.94 -7.35
C TRP A 75 -7.98 7.23 -8.40
N PRO A 76 -8.85 6.26 -8.75
CA PRO A 76 -9.93 6.49 -9.70
C PRO A 76 -10.90 7.60 -9.30
N ALA A 77 -11.17 8.49 -10.25
CA ALA A 77 -12.12 9.58 -10.17
C ALA A 77 -12.89 9.74 -11.49
N ILE A 78 -14.08 10.33 -11.43
CA ILE A 78 -14.91 10.60 -12.61
C ILE A 78 -15.38 12.06 -12.62
N SER A 79 -15.54 12.63 -13.82
CA SER A 79 -16.14 13.95 -14.00
C SER A 79 -17.65 13.80 -14.12
N LEU A 80 -18.40 14.48 -13.25
CA LEU A 80 -19.87 14.48 -13.29
C LEU A 80 -20.40 15.90 -13.51
N PRO A 81 -21.50 16.06 -14.28
CA PRO A 81 -22.14 17.36 -14.45
C PRO A 81 -22.81 17.80 -13.13
N THR A 82 -22.43 18.96 -12.61
CA THR A 82 -23.07 19.59 -11.44
C THR A 82 -23.70 20.93 -11.81
N SER A 83 -24.45 21.55 -10.89
CA SER A 83 -25.05 22.89 -11.10
C SER A 83 -24.02 23.97 -11.44
N ASP A 84 -22.80 23.82 -10.93
CA ASP A 84 -21.72 24.80 -11.09
C ASP A 84 -20.74 24.40 -12.21
N GLY A 85 -21.15 23.45 -13.07
CA GLY A 85 -20.33 22.86 -14.12
C GLY A 85 -19.79 21.46 -13.79
N PRO A 86 -19.03 20.84 -14.69
CA PRO A 86 -18.43 19.53 -14.44
C PRO A 86 -17.45 19.57 -13.26
N LYS A 87 -17.57 18.63 -12.32
CA LYS A 87 -16.65 18.47 -11.19
C LYS A 87 -16.12 17.05 -11.14
N MET A 88 -14.84 16.93 -10.77
CA MET A 88 -14.20 15.64 -10.54
C MET A 88 -14.55 15.11 -9.15
N PHE A 89 -14.98 13.85 -9.08
CA PHE A 89 -15.28 13.15 -7.84
C PHE A 89 -14.43 11.89 -7.73
N ALA A 90 -13.60 11.83 -6.68
CA ALA A 90 -12.88 10.63 -6.32
C ALA A 90 -13.87 9.54 -5.89
N LEU A 91 -13.68 8.30 -6.36
CA LEU A 91 -14.59 7.20 -6.07
C LEU A 91 -14.33 6.62 -4.67
N ASP A 92 -15.39 6.20 -3.98
CA ASP A 92 -15.27 5.49 -2.70
C ASP A 92 -14.94 4.01 -2.94
N THR A 93 -14.14 3.41 -2.05
CA THR A 93 -13.79 1.98 -2.15
C THR A 93 -14.82 1.13 -1.43
N LYS A 94 -15.50 0.21 -2.13
CA LYS A 94 -16.31 -0.83 -1.48
C LYS A 94 -15.45 -1.99 -1.01
N HIS A 95 -14.65 -2.55 -1.90
CA HIS A 95 -13.69 -3.60 -1.57
C HIS A 95 -12.63 -3.76 -2.65
N VAL A 96 -11.45 -4.25 -2.25
CA VAL A 96 -10.36 -4.61 -3.14
C VAL A 96 -10.18 -6.12 -3.11
N LYS A 97 -10.14 -6.75 -4.29
CA LYS A 97 -9.94 -8.19 -4.44
C LYS A 97 -8.72 -8.47 -5.34
N PRO A 98 -7.74 -9.25 -4.86
CA PRO A 98 -6.76 -9.83 -5.75
C PRO A 98 -7.40 -10.97 -6.55
N ARG A 99 -7.13 -11.01 -7.85
CA ARG A 99 -7.34 -12.16 -8.72
C ARG A 99 -5.98 -12.69 -9.16
N GLY A 100 -5.64 -13.89 -8.70
CA GLY A 100 -4.45 -14.61 -9.15
C GLY A 100 -4.78 -15.54 -10.31
N ALA A 101 -3.96 -15.50 -11.36
CA ALA A 101 -3.83 -16.57 -12.33
C ALA A 101 -2.33 -16.87 -12.47
N SER A 102 -1.93 -18.13 -12.29
CA SER A 102 -0.57 -18.68 -12.50
C SER A 102 0.55 -17.64 -12.70
N GLY A 103 1.14 -17.15 -11.60
CA GLY A 103 2.30 -16.24 -11.62
C GLY A 103 2.01 -14.75 -11.83
N ARG A 104 0.76 -14.34 -12.10
CA ARG A 104 0.34 -12.93 -12.19
C ARG A 104 -0.84 -12.67 -11.24
N CYS A 105 -0.69 -11.68 -10.37
CA CYS A 105 -1.75 -11.24 -9.48
C CYS A 105 -2.25 -9.87 -9.94
N THR A 106 -3.57 -9.76 -10.14
CA THR A 106 -4.26 -8.54 -10.59
C THR A 106 -5.15 -8.02 -9.48
N PHE A 107 -5.21 -6.71 -9.29
CA PHE A 107 -6.04 -6.10 -8.26
C PHE A 107 -7.23 -5.42 -8.90
N TYR A 108 -8.42 -5.79 -8.46
CA TYR A 108 -9.66 -5.13 -8.84
C TYR A 108 -10.24 -4.46 -7.60
N ALA A 109 -10.63 -3.20 -7.74
CA ALA A 109 -11.47 -2.53 -6.76
C ALA A 109 -12.89 -2.44 -7.31
N THR A 110 -13.85 -2.86 -6.50
CA THR A 110 -15.22 -2.40 -6.66
C THR A 110 -15.29 -1.02 -6.02
N VAL A 111 -15.58 -0.04 -6.86
CA VAL A 111 -15.65 1.37 -6.48
C VAL A 111 -17.07 1.87 -6.63
N GLU A 112 -17.37 2.93 -5.89
CA GLU A 112 -18.68 3.54 -5.82
C GLU A 112 -18.57 5.06 -5.99
N VAL A 113 -19.52 5.67 -6.69
CA VAL A 113 -19.66 7.12 -6.73
C VAL A 113 -20.14 7.60 -5.35
N PRO A 114 -19.43 8.55 -4.70
CA PRO A 114 -19.70 8.92 -3.32
C PRO A 114 -21.14 9.34 -3.07
N ASN A 115 -21.69 8.92 -1.93
CA ASN A 115 -23.02 9.34 -1.50
C ASN A 115 -22.94 10.68 -0.73
N ARG A 116 -22.55 11.75 -1.43
CA ARG A 116 -22.41 13.11 -0.86
C ARG A 116 -23.42 14.09 -1.49
N PRO A 117 -23.84 15.14 -0.76
CA PRO A 117 -24.80 16.13 -1.28
C PRO A 117 -24.35 16.83 -2.57
N GLU A 118 -23.04 17.02 -2.72
CA GLU A 118 -22.36 17.63 -3.88
C GLU A 118 -22.40 16.76 -5.16
N VAL A 119 -22.60 15.45 -5.03
CA VAL A 119 -22.75 14.54 -6.17
C VAL A 119 -24.20 14.58 -6.67
N PRO A 120 -24.47 14.61 -7.99
CA PRO A 120 -25.84 14.54 -8.51
C PRO A 120 -26.56 13.27 -8.04
N ARG A 121 -27.81 13.41 -7.56
CA ARG A 121 -28.57 12.32 -6.92
C ARG A 121 -28.63 11.04 -7.75
N ARG A 122 -28.74 11.16 -9.09
CA ARG A 122 -28.82 10.00 -10.01
C ARG A 122 -27.56 9.13 -10.01
N TYR A 123 -26.41 9.70 -9.67
CA TYR A 123 -25.12 9.02 -9.73
C TYR A 123 -24.65 8.48 -8.39
N ARG A 124 -25.20 8.97 -7.27
CA ARG A 124 -24.82 8.52 -5.94
C ARG A 124 -25.03 7.01 -5.80
N GLY A 125 -23.99 6.31 -5.34
CA GLY A 125 -24.06 4.87 -5.16
C GLY A 125 -23.86 4.05 -6.43
N ALA A 126 -23.63 4.69 -7.59
CA ALA A 126 -23.32 3.97 -8.81
C ALA A 126 -22.01 3.21 -8.65
N THR A 127 -21.95 1.97 -9.13
CA THR A 127 -20.79 1.11 -8.90
C THR A 127 -20.17 0.59 -10.18
N THR A 128 -18.86 0.36 -10.14
CA THR A 128 -18.14 -0.35 -11.19
C THR A 128 -16.96 -1.12 -10.60
N MET A 129 -16.31 -1.93 -11.43
CA MET A 129 -15.08 -2.63 -11.08
C MET A 129 -13.93 -2.10 -11.93
N ILE A 130 -12.86 -1.66 -11.27
CA ILE A 130 -11.69 -1.04 -11.90
C ILE A 130 -10.46 -1.85 -11.54
N ARG A 131 -9.60 -2.07 -12.53
CA ARG A 131 -8.30 -2.69 -12.33
C ARG A 131 -7.30 -1.65 -11.83
N LEU A 132 -6.68 -1.90 -10.68
CA LEU A 132 -5.81 -0.92 -9.98
C LEU A 132 -4.32 -1.10 -10.25
N ASN A 133 -3.93 -1.98 -11.15
CA ASN A 133 -2.52 -2.24 -11.44
C ASN A 133 -2.12 -2.08 -12.91
N SER A 134 -3.05 -1.71 -13.79
CA SER A 134 -2.75 -1.40 -15.20
C SER A 134 -3.93 -0.71 -15.87
N THR A 135 -3.63 0.24 -16.75
CA THR A 135 -4.54 0.84 -17.75
C THR A 135 -4.68 -0.05 -18.99
N SER A 136 -5.69 0.19 -19.86
CA SER A 136 -5.79 -0.56 -21.12
C SER A 136 -4.63 -0.29 -22.07
N ASP A 137 -4.13 0.94 -22.14
CA ASP A 137 -2.93 1.29 -22.92
C ASP A 137 -1.70 0.46 -22.50
N GLU A 138 -1.47 0.31 -21.20
CA GLU A 138 -0.39 -0.53 -20.67
C GLU A 138 -0.62 -2.02 -20.96
N ILE A 139 -1.87 -2.46 -21.01
CA ILE A 139 -2.21 -3.84 -21.38
C ILE A 139 -1.92 -4.08 -22.87
N GLU A 140 -2.33 -3.15 -23.74
CA GLU A 140 -2.20 -3.26 -25.20
C GLU A 140 -0.75 -3.23 -25.64
N ARG A 141 0.07 -2.34 -25.04
CA ARG A 141 1.50 -2.24 -25.35
C ARG A 141 2.35 -3.37 -24.76
N GLU A 142 1.72 -4.28 -24.00
CA GLU A 142 2.40 -5.21 -23.10
C GLU A 142 3.42 -4.50 -22.18
N ASP A 143 3.17 -3.20 -21.94
CA ASP A 143 4.09 -2.34 -21.24
C ASP A 143 4.10 -2.70 -19.76
N ARG A 144 5.28 -2.44 -19.18
CA ARG A 144 5.58 -2.72 -17.80
C ARG A 144 4.78 -1.76 -16.89
N ARG A 145 3.59 -2.22 -16.50
CA ARG A 145 2.63 -1.73 -15.48
C ARG A 145 3.27 -1.05 -14.29
N THR A 146 2.94 0.20 -13.95
CA THR A 146 2.96 0.66 -12.53
C THR A 146 2.66 2.13 -12.28
N ILE A 147 2.83 3.03 -13.25
CA ILE A 147 3.20 4.40 -12.85
C ILE A 147 2.02 5.19 -12.27
N GLY A 148 0.79 4.74 -12.52
CA GLY A 148 -0.37 5.59 -12.30
C GLY A 148 -1.42 5.20 -11.28
N LEU A 149 -1.45 3.97 -10.76
CA LEU A 149 -2.58 3.50 -9.94
C LEU A 149 -2.13 2.98 -8.58
N ARG A 150 -2.79 3.46 -7.52
CA ARG A 150 -2.64 2.99 -6.14
C ARG A 150 -3.70 1.94 -5.83
N ALA A 151 -3.36 1.01 -4.95
CA ALA A 151 -4.32 0.03 -4.43
C ALA A 151 -5.35 0.64 -3.46
N PHE A 152 -5.00 1.77 -2.82
CA PHE A 152 -5.84 2.49 -1.86
C PHE A 152 -5.69 4.01 -2.04
N PRO A 153 -6.75 4.81 -1.82
CA PRO A 153 -6.65 6.26 -1.87
C PRO A 153 -5.86 6.80 -0.67
N GLU A 154 -5.12 7.89 -0.87
CA GLU A 154 -4.29 8.55 0.17
C GLU A 154 -5.08 8.92 1.43
N GLY A 155 -6.33 9.37 1.26
CA GLY A 155 -7.20 9.73 2.37
C GLY A 155 -7.78 8.56 3.17
N SER A 156 -7.64 7.32 2.69
CA SER A 156 -8.25 6.16 3.36
C SER A 156 -7.54 5.81 4.66
N GLU A 157 -8.30 5.33 5.65
CA GLU A 157 -7.74 4.84 6.92
C GLU A 157 -6.77 3.67 6.72
N VAL A 158 -7.01 2.83 5.71
CA VAL A 158 -6.08 1.76 5.32
C VAL A 158 -4.75 2.34 4.84
N TYR A 159 -4.79 3.36 3.97
CA TYR A 159 -3.59 4.05 3.51
C TYR A 159 -2.86 4.72 4.68
N LYS A 160 -3.55 5.49 5.53
CA LYS A 160 -2.93 6.15 6.69
C LYS A 160 -2.25 5.16 7.63
N ARG A 161 -2.91 4.02 7.91
CA ARG A 161 -2.35 2.97 8.77
C ARG A 161 -1.10 2.35 8.17
N ILE A 162 -1.12 2.05 6.87
CA ILE A 162 0.01 1.43 6.17
C ILE A 162 1.15 2.45 6.01
N PHE A 163 0.83 3.67 5.60
CA PHE A 163 1.78 4.78 5.43
C PHE A 163 2.45 5.17 6.74
N GLY A 164 1.76 5.11 7.89
CA GLY A 164 2.37 5.36 9.20
C GLY A 164 3.52 4.39 9.54
N ILE A 165 3.50 3.16 9.01
CA ILE A 165 4.56 2.15 9.22
C ILE A 165 5.80 2.44 8.35
N ARG A 166 5.71 3.40 7.43
CA ARG A 166 6.80 3.80 6.52
C ARG A 166 8.00 4.34 7.27
N GLU A 167 7.79 5.25 8.23
CA GLU A 167 8.88 5.88 8.96
C GLU A 167 9.75 4.84 9.67
N ASP A 168 9.11 3.82 10.26
CA ASP A 168 9.78 2.70 10.88
C ASP A 168 10.55 1.86 9.85
N THR A 169 9.94 1.54 8.71
CA THR A 169 10.55 0.70 7.67
C THR A 169 11.75 1.39 6.99
N GLU A 170 11.61 2.68 6.64
CA GLU A 170 12.69 3.48 6.05
C GLU A 170 13.85 3.66 7.05
N SER A 171 13.52 3.96 8.31
CA SER A 171 14.53 4.09 9.38
C SER A 171 15.25 2.76 9.62
N MET A 172 14.54 1.64 9.59
CA MET A 172 15.11 0.30 9.74
C MET A 172 16.00 -0.09 8.56
N HIS A 173 15.56 0.16 7.33
CA HIS A 173 16.41 -0.07 6.16
C HIS A 173 17.63 0.84 6.14
N HIS A 174 17.49 2.10 6.53
CA HIS A 174 18.60 3.03 6.66
C HIS A 174 19.59 2.56 7.74
N HIS A 175 19.09 2.19 8.92
CA HIS A 175 19.92 1.67 10.00
C HIS A 175 20.62 0.37 9.60
N LEU A 176 19.92 -0.56 8.94
CA LEU A 176 20.53 -1.78 8.40
C LEU A 176 21.66 -1.44 7.41
N LYS A 177 21.41 -0.56 6.44
CA LYS A 177 22.44 -0.10 5.49
C LYS A 177 23.64 0.53 6.21
N SER A 178 23.40 1.27 7.30
CA SER A 178 24.46 1.95 8.05
C SER A 178 25.40 0.98 8.79
N ILE A 179 24.89 -0.18 9.23
CA ILE A 179 25.69 -1.18 9.96
C ILE A 179 26.36 -2.23 9.05
N LEU A 180 25.93 -2.32 7.78
CA LEU A 180 26.52 -3.24 6.82
C LEU A 180 27.89 -2.73 6.34
N GLN A 181 28.86 -3.64 6.24
CA GLN A 181 30.18 -3.33 5.69
C GLN A 181 30.04 -2.81 4.25
N ASN A 182 30.57 -1.61 3.98
CA ASN A 182 30.41 -0.90 2.71
C ASN A 182 28.95 -0.62 2.29
N ARG A 183 28.02 -0.61 3.25
CA ARG A 183 26.57 -0.40 3.01
C ARG A 183 25.94 -1.42 2.05
N ARG A 184 26.56 -2.60 1.90
CA ARG A 184 26.09 -3.66 1.00
C ARG A 184 25.79 -4.93 1.78
N ALA A 185 24.65 -5.54 1.48
CA ALA A 185 24.33 -6.86 2.00
C ALA A 185 25.27 -7.90 1.37
N ARG A 186 25.99 -8.67 2.20
CA ARG A 186 26.87 -9.76 1.73
C ARG A 186 26.13 -11.06 1.45
N CYS A 187 24.82 -11.11 1.71
CA CYS A 187 23.97 -12.23 1.37
C CYS A 187 23.45 -12.08 -0.07
N VAL A 188 23.66 -13.11 -0.89
CA VAL A 188 23.19 -13.18 -2.28
C VAL A 188 21.99 -14.14 -2.36
N GLY A 189 20.96 -13.71 -3.11
CA GLY A 189 19.74 -14.46 -3.36
C GLY A 189 18.57 -14.04 -2.46
N VAL A 190 17.36 -14.02 -3.04
CA VAL A 190 16.12 -13.52 -2.43
C VAL A 190 15.83 -14.16 -1.08
N ALA A 191 15.96 -15.49 -0.97
CA ALA A 191 15.69 -16.21 0.28
C ALA A 191 16.64 -15.79 1.41
N ARG A 192 17.94 -15.61 1.11
CA ARG A 192 18.94 -15.21 2.10
C ARG A 192 18.79 -13.75 2.51
N GLN A 193 18.46 -12.88 1.56
CA GLN A 193 18.17 -11.48 1.83
C GLN A 193 16.91 -11.31 2.67
N SER A 194 15.86 -12.09 2.37
CA SER A 194 14.62 -12.11 3.16
C SER A 194 14.87 -12.58 4.59
N LEU A 195 15.66 -13.66 4.77
CA LEU A 195 16.06 -14.13 6.09
C LEU A 195 16.89 -13.09 6.86
N MET A 196 17.83 -12.42 6.19
CA MET A 196 18.64 -11.37 6.82
C MET A 196 17.76 -10.21 7.31
N LEU A 197 16.83 -9.74 6.48
CA LEU A 197 15.88 -8.68 6.85
C LEU A 197 15.01 -9.10 8.03
N ALA A 198 14.42 -10.30 7.97
CA ALA A 198 13.57 -10.82 9.04
C ALA A 198 14.33 -11.00 10.37
N ALA A 199 15.55 -11.55 10.32
CA ALA A 199 16.41 -11.73 11.48
C ALA A 199 16.84 -10.38 12.08
N TYR A 200 17.19 -9.41 11.23
CA TYR A 200 17.55 -8.06 11.67
C TYR A 200 16.39 -7.34 12.35
N GLN A 201 15.19 -7.40 11.75
CA GLN A 201 13.99 -6.80 12.31
C GLN A 201 13.64 -7.44 13.66
N SER A 202 13.69 -8.77 13.73
CA SER A 202 13.44 -9.52 14.97
C SER A 202 14.43 -9.14 16.06
N LEU A 203 15.72 -9.10 15.75
CA LEU A 203 16.75 -8.69 16.71
C LEU A 203 16.55 -7.25 17.21
N THR A 204 16.17 -6.34 16.32
CA THR A 204 15.93 -4.93 16.69
C THR A 204 14.71 -4.80 17.60
N ASN A 205 13.63 -5.52 17.32
CA ASN A 205 12.45 -5.59 18.17
C ASN A 205 12.78 -6.18 19.56
N LEU A 206 13.55 -7.27 19.61
CA LEU A 206 13.99 -7.86 20.88
C LEU A 206 14.84 -6.88 21.70
N LYS A 207 15.79 -6.18 21.07
CA LYS A 207 16.59 -5.13 21.73
C LYS A 207 15.72 -3.98 22.25
N ALA A 208 14.75 -3.54 21.47
CA ALA A 208 13.83 -2.47 21.87
C ALA A 208 12.95 -2.89 23.06
N LEU A 209 12.44 -4.12 23.05
CA LEU A 209 11.62 -4.69 24.11
C LEU A 209 12.41 -4.84 25.42
N ILE A 210 13.65 -5.36 25.34
CA ILE A 210 14.57 -5.43 26.49
C ILE A 210 14.89 -4.02 27.03
N ALA A 211 15.15 -3.06 26.14
CA ALA A 211 15.40 -1.68 26.54
C ALA A 211 14.17 -1.00 27.15
N TRP A 212 12.97 -1.33 26.70
CA TRP A 212 11.71 -0.90 27.32
C TRP A 212 11.57 -1.50 28.72
N HIS A 213 11.74 -2.81 28.88
CA HIS A 213 11.74 -3.49 30.17
C HIS A 213 12.69 -2.83 31.17
N TYR A 214 13.94 -2.54 30.79
CA TYR A 214 14.88 -1.85 31.68
C TYR A 214 14.50 -0.40 32.01
N ARG A 215 13.69 0.27 31.17
CA ARG A 215 13.26 1.66 31.42
C ARG A 215 12.02 1.74 32.27
N THR A 216 11.08 0.81 32.10
CA THR A 216 9.74 0.89 32.67
C THR A 216 9.48 -0.17 33.74
N GLY A 217 10.30 -1.22 33.81
CA GLY A 217 10.03 -2.42 34.62
C GLY A 217 8.91 -3.29 34.05
N GLY A 218 8.41 -3.01 32.85
CA GLY A 218 7.27 -3.72 32.25
C GLY A 218 7.58 -5.20 31.98
N ASP A 219 6.62 -6.09 32.19
CA ASP A 219 6.82 -7.53 32.01
C ASP A 219 7.08 -7.89 30.53
N VAL A 220 8.02 -8.81 30.31
CA VAL A 220 8.36 -9.34 28.98
C VAL A 220 8.17 -10.86 28.86
N SER A 221 7.59 -11.49 29.88
CA SER A 221 7.36 -12.94 29.95
C SER A 221 6.53 -13.48 28.78
N GLU A 222 5.60 -12.68 28.24
CA GLU A 222 4.80 -13.04 27.05
C GLU A 222 5.69 -13.39 25.85
N TRP A 223 6.81 -12.69 25.67
CA TRP A 223 7.69 -12.87 24.50
C TRP A 223 8.88 -13.80 24.78
N PHE A 224 9.35 -13.87 26.02
CA PHE A 224 10.55 -14.63 26.40
C PHE A 224 10.29 -15.88 27.26
N GLY A 225 9.05 -16.10 27.69
CA GLY A 225 8.70 -17.17 28.61
C GLY A 225 9.44 -17.04 29.94
N GLU A 226 10.12 -18.13 30.34
CA GLU A 226 10.91 -18.17 31.58
C GLU A 226 12.26 -17.44 31.47
N TRP A 227 12.71 -17.12 30.24
CA TRP A 227 13.96 -16.42 30.05
C TRP A 227 13.83 -14.97 30.51
N ARG A 228 14.76 -14.52 31.34
CA ARG A 228 14.83 -13.12 31.82
C ARG A 228 16.02 -12.40 31.21
N PRO A 229 15.85 -11.12 30.81
CA PRO A 229 16.97 -10.30 30.38
C PRO A 229 18.03 -10.24 31.49
N PRO A 230 19.33 -10.37 31.16
CA PRO A 230 20.38 -10.23 32.16
C PRO A 230 20.31 -8.84 32.81
N PRO A 231 20.73 -8.66 34.07
CA PRO A 231 20.72 -7.35 34.71
C PRO A 231 21.46 -6.33 33.84
N ARG A 232 20.88 -5.13 33.66
CA ARG A 232 21.56 -4.05 32.94
C ARG A 232 22.88 -3.80 33.66
N HIS A 233 24.02 -4.00 32.99
CA HIS A 233 25.31 -3.60 33.55
C HIS A 233 25.20 -2.14 33.98
N GLN A 234 25.23 -1.90 35.29
CA GLN A 234 25.42 -0.58 35.82
C GLN A 234 26.78 -0.15 35.28
N ARG A 235 26.79 0.84 34.38
CA ARG A 235 28.04 1.55 34.10
C ARG A 235 28.51 2.04 35.45
N SER A 236 29.61 1.47 35.94
CA SER A 236 30.32 1.99 37.10
C SER A 236 30.50 3.48 36.85
N ALA A 237 29.92 4.31 37.70
CA ALA A 237 30.19 5.74 37.66
C ALA A 237 31.70 5.90 37.87
N ALA A 238 32.39 6.29 36.82
CA ALA A 238 33.76 6.76 36.81
C ALA A 238 33.73 8.20 36.30
#